data_AF-A0A821U3N1-F1
#
_entry.id   AF-A0A821U3N1-F1
#
_cell.length_a   1.000
_cell.length_b   1.000
_cell.length_c   1.000
_cell.angle_alpha   90.00
_cell.angle_beta   90.00
_cell.angle_gamma   90.00
#
_symmetry.space_group_name_H-M   'P 1'
#
loop_
_entity.id
_entity.type
_entity.pdbx_description
1 polymer ?
#
loop_
_entity_poly.entity_id
_entity_poly.type
_entity_poly.pdbx_seq_one_letter_code
_entity_poly.pdbx_strand_id
1 'polypeptide(L)' 'DGTAENISFEDNTIDIILCGQAFHWFANYRALTELNRVLKPNGLLILIWNLADNRERPWTKIMWEYVDSFRSKEIP' A
#
# COMPACT_ATOMS: atom_id res chain seq x y z
N ASP A 1 1.42 -11.84 17.85
CA ASP A 1 1.99 -10.86 16.91
C ASP A 1 1.25 -10.92 15.59
N GLY A 2 0.38 -9.94 15.30
CA GLY A 2 -0.44 -9.89 14.10
C GLY A 2 0.28 -9.20 12.95
N THR A 3 1.37 -9.79 12.46
CA THR A 3 2.14 -9.26 11.32
C THR A 3 1.53 -9.72 10.00
N ALA A 4 1.87 -9.04 8.90
CA ALA A 4 1.37 -9.41 7.58
C ALA A 4 1.91 -10.77 7.10
N GLU A 5 3.05 -11.21 7.64
CA GLU A 5 3.66 -12.51 7.39
C GLU A 5 3.13 -13.65 8.27
N ASN A 6 2.25 -13.35 9.23
CA ASN A 6 1.68 -14.35 10.14
C ASN A 6 0.26 -13.95 10.59
N ILE A 7 -0.72 -14.29 9.76
CA ILE A 7 -2.12 -13.95 9.95
C ILE A 7 -2.82 -15.15 10.59
N SER A 8 -3.48 -14.94 11.71
CA SER A 8 -4.06 -16.02 12.54
C SER A 8 -5.31 -16.69 11.95
N PHE A 9 -5.69 -16.37 10.71
CA PHE A 9 -6.83 -16.93 10.01
C PHE A 9 -6.43 -18.19 9.23
N GLU A 10 -7.40 -19.08 9.06
CA GLU A 10 -7.26 -20.28 8.24
C GLU A 10 -7.17 -19.94 6.76
N ASP A 11 -6.68 -20.89 5.98
CA ASP A 11 -6.55 -20.78 4.53
C ASP A 11 -7.90 -20.51 3.87
N ASN A 12 -7.94 -19.64 2.86
CA ASN A 12 -9.13 -19.41 2.05
C ASN A 12 -10.38 -18.99 2.85
N THR A 13 -10.22 -18.17 3.89
CA THR A 13 -11.35 -17.73 4.74
C THR A 13 -11.71 -16.26 4.60
N ILE A 14 -10.81 -15.43 4.06
CA ILE A 14 -10.99 -13.99 3.94
C ILE A 14 -11.42 -13.63 2.51
N ASP A 15 -12.50 -12.85 2.38
CA ASP A 15 -12.98 -12.37 1.09
C ASP A 15 -12.17 -11.16 0.58
N ILE A 16 -11.83 -10.24 1.47
CA ILE A 16 -11.19 -8.97 1.15
C ILE A 16 -10.14 -8.61 2.19
N ILE A 17 -8.97 -8.15 1.72
CA ILE A 17 -7.96 -7.49 2.53
C ILE A 17 -7.80 -6.05 2.03
N LEU A 18 -7.83 -5.09 2.96
CA LEU A 18 -7.70 -3.66 2.68
C LEU A 18 -6.43 -3.11 3.33
N CYS A 19 -5.58 -2.45 2.54
CA CYS A 19 -4.40 -1.76 3.03
C CYS A 19 -4.49 -0.26 2.71
N GLY A 20 -4.77 0.57 3.71
CA GLY A 20 -4.74 2.02 3.57
C GLY A 20 -3.36 2.59 3.89
N GLN A 21 -2.64 3.10 2.90
CA GLN A 21 -1.30 3.70 3.06
C GLN A 21 -0.25 2.81 3.78
N ALA A 22 -0.47 1.49 3.88
CA ALA A 22 0.34 0.66 4.77
C ALA A 22 1.16 -0.42 4.06
N PHE A 23 0.83 -0.77 2.82
CA PHE A 23 1.42 -1.94 2.16
C PHE A 23 2.94 -1.88 2.05
N HIS A 24 3.52 -0.68 1.89
CA HIS A 24 4.96 -0.48 1.78
C HIS A 24 5.74 -0.90 3.04
N TRP A 25 5.09 -0.98 4.21
CA TRP A 25 5.74 -1.44 5.44
C TRP A 25 6.07 -2.94 5.42
N PHE A 26 5.37 -3.71 4.58
CA PHE A 26 5.48 -5.17 4.54
C PHE A 26 5.42 -5.72 3.11
N ALA A 27 5.76 -4.91 2.10
CA ALA A 27 5.72 -5.27 0.68
C ALA A 27 6.85 -6.25 0.31
N ASN A 28 6.77 -7.48 0.83
CA ASN A 28 7.73 -8.55 0.63
C ASN A 28 7.02 -9.85 0.23
N TYR A 29 7.79 -10.80 -0.29
CA TYR A 29 7.26 -12.07 -0.79
C TYR A 29 6.54 -12.86 0.31
N ARG A 30 7.06 -12.88 1.54
CA ARG A 30 6.46 -13.63 2.66
C ARG A 30 5.07 -13.11 3.00
N ALA A 31 4.92 -11.79 3.09
CA ALA A 31 3.62 -11.17 3.33
C ALA A 31 2.66 -11.47 2.17
N LEU A 32 3.09 -11.34 0.91
CA LEU A 32 2.23 -11.67 -0.23
C LEU A 32 1.78 -13.13 -0.24
N THR A 33 2.66 -14.07 0.11
CA THR A 33 2.30 -15.49 0.26
C THR A 33 1.24 -15.68 1.36
N GLU A 34 1.41 -15.02 2.50
CA GLU A 34 0.49 -15.15 3.63
C GLU A 34 -0.87 -14.50 3.34
N LEU A 35 -0.89 -13.33 2.70
CA LEU A 35 -2.11 -12.68 2.23
C LEU A 35 -2.87 -13.58 1.24
N ASN A 36 -2.16 -14.22 0.31
CA ASN A 36 -2.75 -15.16 -0.63
C ASN A 36 -3.26 -16.44 0.06
N ARG A 37 -2.58 -16.93 1.11
CA ARG A 37 -3.00 -18.11 1.88
C ARG A 37 -4.38 -17.90 2.50
N VAL A 38 -4.58 -16.76 3.16
CA VAL A 38 -5.83 -16.49 3.89
C VAL A 38 -6.97 -16.03 2.97
N LEU A 39 -6.67 -15.45 1.80
CA LEU A 39 -7.68 -15.06 0.82
C LEU A 39 -8.35 -16.28 0.21
N LYS A 40 -9.69 -16.24 0.08
CA LYS A 40 -10.46 -17.20 -0.73
C LYS A 40 -9.99 -17.18 -2.19
N PRO A 41 -10.24 -18.25 -2.97
CA PRO A 41 -10.14 -18.17 -4.42
C PRO A 41 -10.99 -17.01 -4.94
N ASN A 42 -10.39 -16.13 -5.76
CA ASN A 42 -10.98 -14.88 -6.25
C ASN A 42 -11.21 -13.78 -5.19
N GLY A 43 -10.65 -13.92 -3.98
CA GLY A 43 -10.62 -12.85 -2.98
C GLY A 43 -9.77 -11.66 -3.44
N LEU A 44 -9.99 -10.50 -2.83
CA LEU A 44 -9.38 -9.24 -3.28
C LEU A 44 -8.39 -8.69 -2.25
N LEU A 45 -7.19 -8.34 -2.72
CA LEU A 45 -6.31 -7.41 -2.04
C LEU A 45 -6.53 -6.01 -2.62
N ILE A 46 -6.98 -5.07 -1.79
CA ILE A 46 -7.27 -3.69 -2.17
C ILE A 46 -6.28 -2.75 -1.49
N LEU A 47 -5.49 -2.05 -2.29
CA LEU A 47 -4.54 -1.04 -1.82
C LEU A 47 -5.15 0.35 -2.01
N ILE A 48 -5.33 1.08 -0.91
CA ILE A 48 -5.88 2.43 -0.92
C ILE A 48 -4.75 3.41 -0.66
N TRP A 49 -4.56 4.36 -1.59
CA TRP A 49 -3.54 5.38 -1.48
C TRP A 49 -4.12 6.80 -1.50
N ASN A 50 -3.65 7.64 -0.59
CA ASN A 50 -3.85 9.08 -0.67
C ASN A 50 -2.80 9.64 -1.63
N LEU A 51 -3.26 10.37 -2.63
CA LEU A 51 -2.39 11.09 -3.57
C LEU A 51 -2.58 12.58 -3.35
N ALA A 52 -1.48 13.33 -3.44
CA ALA A 52 -1.55 14.78 -3.39
C ALA A 52 -2.34 15.31 -4.60
N ASP A 53 -3.34 16.16 -4.37
CA ASP A 53 -4.04 16.86 -5.44
C ASP A 53 -3.42 18.22 -5.71
N ASN A 54 -2.75 18.32 -6.86
CA ASN A 54 -2.03 19.51 -7.29
C ASN A 54 -2.78 20.30 -8.37
N ARG A 55 -4.03 19.94 -8.67
CA ARG A 55 -4.78 20.49 -9.82
C ARG A 55 -5.63 21.71 -9.45
N GLU A 56 -6.26 21.68 -8.28
CA GLU A 56 -7.28 22.66 -7.93
C GLU A 56 -6.76 23.88 -7.17
N ARG A 57 -5.62 23.75 -6.47
CA ARG A 57 -5.12 24.78 -5.56
C ARG A 57 -3.71 25.20 -5.93
N PRO A 58 -3.48 26.48 -6.30
CA PRO A 58 -2.16 26.94 -6.71
C PRO A 58 -1.05 26.68 -5.68
N TRP A 59 -1.37 26.74 -4.38
CA TRP A 59 -0.39 26.50 -3.32
C TRP A 59 0.05 25.03 -3.20
N THR A 60 -0.80 24.05 -3.53
CA THR A 60 -0.40 22.62 -3.47
C THR A 60 0.64 22.31 -4.55
N LYS A 61 0.48 22.92 -5.74
CA LYS A 61 1.49 22.84 -6.81
C LYS A 61 2.83 23.43 -6.38
N ILE A 62 2.84 24.64 -5.80
CA ILE A 62 4.08 25.29 -5.34
C ILE A 62 4.78 24.45 -4.27
N MET A 63 4.02 23.97 -3.29
CA MET A 63 4.56 23.09 -2.26
C MET A 63 5.17 21.83 -2.85
N TRP A 64 4.54 21.26 -3.89
CA TRP A 64 5.02 20.04 -4.51
C TRP A 64 6.28 20.25 -5.36
N GLU A 65 6.34 21.31 -6.16
CA GLU A 65 7.55 21.70 -6.89
C GLU A 65 8.72 21.98 -5.94
N TYR A 66 8.44 22.62 -4.79
CA TYR A 66 9.45 22.84 -3.76
C TYR A 66 9.96 21.53 -3.15
N VAL A 67 9.07 20.61 -2.74
CA VAL A 67 9.48 19.30 -2.19
C VAL A 67 10.25 18.48 -3.22
N ASP A 68 9.80 18.45 -4.48
CA ASP A 68 10.47 17.73 -5.55
C ASP A 68 11.85 18.30 -5.86
N SER A 69 12.09 19.60 -5.61
CA SER A 69 13.44 20.19 -5.77
C SER A 69 14.51 19.57 -4.84
N PHE A 70 14.09 18.92 -3.74
CA PHE A 70 14.98 18.20 -2.84
C PHE A 70 15.11 16.71 -3.15
N ARG A 71 14.25 16.17 -4.03
CA ARG A 71 14.33 14.76 -4.41
C ARG A 71 15.47 14.58 -5.41
N SER A 72 16.34 13.62 -5.12
CA SER A 72 17.40 13.22 -6.06
C SER A 72 16.79 12.81 -7.39
N LYS A 73 17.34 13.32 -8.50
CA LYS A 73 16.95 12.92 -9.87
C LYS A 73 17.45 11.52 -10.24
N GLU A 74 18.23 10.86 -9.37
CA GLU A 74 18.92 9.60 -9.65
C GLU A 74 18.35 8.38 -8.92
N ILE A 75 17.09 8.43 -8.47
CA ILE A 75 16.39 7.25 -7.96
C ILE A 75 15.31 6.85 -8.97
N PRO A 76 15.39 5.64 -9.58
CA PRO A 76 14.36 5.12 -10.48
C PRO A 76 12.96 5.07 -9.84
#